data_AF-A0A6N3DPH6-F1
#
_entry.id   AF-A0A6N3DPH6-F1
#
_cell.length_a   1.000
_cell.length_b   1.000
_cell.length_c   1.000
_cell.angle_alpha   90.00
_cell.angle_beta   90.00
_cell.angle_gamma   90.00
#
_symmetry.space_group_name_H-M   'P 1'
#
loop_
_entity.id
_entity.type
_entity.pdbx_description
1 polymer ?
#
loop_
_entity_poly.entity_id
_entity_poly.type
_entity_poly.pdbx_seq_one_letter_code
_entity_poly.pdbx_strand_id
1 'polypeptide(L)'
;MDEKGIKDYLYCTYHLTSAMFPNWLVSSGHGLHLYYIVNTLDLKNEADSKLRALYTDYLITHFRADIACRNKSRVLRFPLSRNVKNMEAIKTTRLFHLNPSTDIDIKRLDCFRHPQSEIDAYIKACNLIRAEKRKQTMIKNGTWKTKAIKIKVADKRSTPIPIQTTAKTVSAINKSKIDIQPDSATSKTGVHPELKINTFPMPTKSRYKRILRDLHNYAARRKGCPKGHRAIYTHITAIFLKRILVPEEAAVERVKQYIDRDFFDEAEEIVRNAYASKTQYMYTNARIAALLDFQEYDIKNSFSAYTVEQKQAARVKSVKSYDAKRYAENRANIQEKRQQRYEYVKSHMDFTAASLAEELGCSIRTIKSVKAVIRQQEKG
;
A
#
# COMPACT_ATOMS: atom_id res chain seq x y z
N MET A 1 14.90 10.30 -29.89
CA MET A 1 15.23 11.73 -29.70
C MET A 1 16.68 11.82 -29.31
N ASP A 2 17.45 12.49 -30.14
CA ASP A 2 18.83 12.90 -29.92
C ASP A 2 18.86 14.25 -29.16
N GLU A 3 20.06 14.78 -28.90
CA GLU A 3 20.21 16.01 -28.11
C GLU A 3 19.59 17.22 -28.82
N LYS A 4 19.79 17.36 -30.14
CA LYS A 4 19.23 18.44 -30.94
C LYS A 4 17.70 18.43 -30.87
N GLY A 5 17.07 17.28 -31.12
CA GLY A 5 15.62 17.15 -31.02
C GLY A 5 15.06 17.43 -29.63
N ILE A 6 15.83 17.17 -28.56
CA ILE A 6 15.43 17.53 -27.19
C ILE A 6 15.50 19.04 -26.98
N LYS A 7 16.59 19.69 -27.41
CA LYS A 7 16.75 21.14 -27.31
C LYS A 7 15.66 21.86 -28.10
N ASP A 8 15.40 21.42 -29.32
CA ASP A 8 14.32 21.96 -30.18
C ASP A 8 12.95 21.78 -29.52
N TYR A 9 12.66 20.60 -28.96
CA TYR A 9 11.41 20.36 -28.23
C TYR A 9 11.24 21.31 -27.03
N LEU A 10 12.28 21.48 -26.23
CA LEU A 10 12.25 22.37 -25.07
C LEU A 10 12.10 23.84 -25.46
N TYR A 11 12.75 24.26 -26.56
CA TYR A 11 12.62 25.61 -27.11
C TYR A 11 11.21 25.84 -27.69
N CYS A 12 10.71 24.96 -28.55
CA CYS A 12 9.42 25.16 -29.20
C CYS A 12 8.23 25.02 -28.23
N THR A 13 8.32 24.14 -27.24
CA THR A 13 7.18 23.83 -26.34
C THR A 13 7.17 24.70 -25.09
N TYR A 14 8.35 25.02 -24.54
CA TYR A 14 8.49 25.73 -23.27
C TYR A 14 9.27 27.03 -23.41
N HIS A 15 9.67 27.43 -24.62
CA HIS A 15 10.38 28.68 -24.90
C HIS A 15 11.69 28.84 -24.10
N LEU A 16 12.37 27.73 -23.79
CA LEU A 16 13.62 27.77 -23.04
C LEU A 16 14.76 28.30 -23.91
N THR A 17 15.49 29.29 -23.41
CA THR A 17 16.78 29.69 -23.98
C THR A 17 17.91 28.79 -23.46
N SER A 18 19.10 28.86 -24.09
CA SER A 18 20.26 28.06 -23.68
C SER A 18 20.63 28.20 -22.20
N ALA A 19 20.43 29.40 -21.62
CA ALA A 19 20.69 29.66 -20.21
C ALA A 19 19.67 28.99 -19.27
N MET A 20 18.46 28.73 -19.75
CA MET A 20 17.35 28.14 -18.97
C MET A 20 17.33 26.60 -19.02
N PHE A 21 18.18 25.99 -19.86
CA PHE A 21 18.24 24.54 -19.93
C PHE A 21 18.67 23.91 -18.60
N PRO A 22 18.16 22.71 -18.27
CA PRO A 22 18.62 21.96 -17.11
C PRO A 22 20.09 21.56 -17.29
N ASN A 23 20.83 21.40 -16.19
CA ASN A 23 22.20 20.88 -16.27
C ASN A 23 22.20 19.50 -16.91
N TRP A 24 21.34 18.62 -16.37
CA TRP A 24 21.22 17.25 -16.84
C TRP A 24 19.79 16.93 -17.25
N LEU A 25 19.66 16.09 -18.26
CA LEU A 25 18.38 15.56 -18.70
C LEU A 25 18.48 14.05 -18.90
N VAL A 26 17.51 13.30 -18.39
CA VAL A 26 17.36 11.87 -18.68
C VAL A 26 16.13 11.63 -19.54
N SER A 27 16.34 11.09 -20.75
CA SER A 27 15.25 10.56 -21.57
C SER A 27 14.92 9.16 -21.09
N SER A 28 13.68 8.97 -20.62
CA SER A 28 13.21 7.72 -20.02
C SER A 28 12.55 6.76 -21.02
N GLY A 29 12.46 7.18 -22.28
CA GLY A 29 11.72 6.51 -23.34
C GLY A 29 10.21 6.79 -23.36
N HIS A 30 9.64 7.28 -22.25
CA HIS A 30 8.22 7.68 -22.12
C HIS A 30 8.05 9.13 -21.66
N GLY A 31 9.13 9.90 -21.64
CA GLY A 31 9.15 11.27 -21.16
C GLY A 31 10.56 11.72 -20.80
N LEU A 32 10.70 13.01 -20.50
CA LEU A 32 11.96 13.66 -20.15
C LEU A 32 12.00 13.94 -18.65
N HIS A 33 13.16 13.75 -18.04
CA HIS A 33 13.42 14.09 -16.65
C HIS A 33 14.47 15.20 -16.63
N LEU A 34 14.09 16.39 -16.17
CA LEU A 34 14.93 17.58 -16.15
C LEU A 34 15.54 17.74 -14.75
N TYR A 35 16.85 17.98 -14.67
CA TYR A 35 17.58 18.13 -13.42
C TYR A 35 18.33 19.47 -13.39
N TYR A 36 17.93 20.32 -12.46
CA TYR A 36 18.60 21.57 -12.12
C TYR A 36 19.40 21.35 -10.85
N ILE A 37 20.72 21.49 -10.94
CA ILE A 37 21.64 21.37 -9.79
C ILE A 37 21.66 22.69 -9.03
N VAL A 38 21.46 22.64 -7.73
CA VAL A 38 21.57 23.80 -6.84
C VAL A 38 22.42 23.37 -5.64
N ASN A 39 23.43 24.15 -5.26
CA ASN A 39 24.21 23.88 -4.04
C ASN A 39 24.06 24.94 -2.95
N THR A 40 23.33 26.03 -3.23
CA THR A 40 23.25 27.19 -2.34
C THR A 40 22.27 27.03 -1.16
N LEU A 41 21.71 25.83 -0.94
CA LEU A 41 20.68 25.59 0.06
C LEU A 41 21.13 24.56 1.11
N ASP A 42 20.98 24.90 2.39
CA ASP A 42 21.05 23.93 3.48
C ASP A 42 19.65 23.37 3.78
N LEU A 43 19.37 22.16 3.32
CA LEU A 43 18.06 21.53 3.50
C LEU A 43 17.73 21.13 4.95
N LYS A 44 18.68 21.26 5.88
CA LYS A 44 18.41 21.14 7.33
C LYS A 44 17.73 22.41 7.87
N ASN A 45 17.93 23.56 7.22
CA ASN A 45 17.26 24.81 7.53
C ASN A 45 15.83 24.82 6.95
N GLU A 46 14.87 25.26 7.76
CA GLU A 46 13.46 25.36 7.35
C GLU A 46 13.24 26.39 6.24
N ALA A 47 13.93 27.53 6.29
CA ALA A 47 13.82 28.60 5.29
C ALA A 47 14.26 28.11 3.91
N ASP A 48 15.44 27.50 3.81
CA ASP A 48 15.98 26.93 2.57
C ASP A 48 15.13 25.75 2.07
N SER A 49 14.60 24.95 2.99
CA SER A 49 13.64 23.90 2.67
C SER A 49 12.36 24.46 2.04
N LYS A 50 11.81 25.55 2.58
CA LYS A 50 10.63 26.24 2.01
C LYS A 50 10.96 26.86 0.66
N LEU A 51 12.14 27.47 0.53
CA LEU A 51 12.62 28.06 -0.71
C LEU A 51 12.75 26.99 -1.81
N ARG A 52 13.38 25.85 -1.52
CA ARG A 52 13.43 24.71 -2.45
C ARG A 52 12.04 24.27 -2.90
N ALA A 53 11.08 24.19 -1.97
CA ALA A 53 9.71 23.77 -2.29
C ALA A 53 9.05 24.75 -3.27
N LEU A 54 9.20 26.06 -3.03
CA LEU A 54 8.67 27.11 -3.91
C LEU A 54 9.24 27.02 -5.33
N TYR A 55 10.56 26.92 -5.48
CA TYR A 55 11.17 26.78 -6.81
C TYR A 55 10.82 25.45 -7.49
N THR A 56 10.61 24.39 -6.71
CA THR A 56 10.09 23.13 -7.25
C THR A 56 8.68 23.32 -7.82
N ASP A 57 7.85 24.17 -7.20
CA ASP A 57 6.50 24.48 -7.68
C ASP A 57 6.52 25.34 -8.93
N TYR A 58 7.43 26.30 -9.03
CA TYR A 58 7.70 27.05 -10.25
C TYR A 58 7.99 26.10 -11.43
N LEU A 59 8.95 25.19 -11.26
CA LEU A 59 9.30 24.21 -12.28
C LEU A 59 8.13 23.27 -12.62
N ILE A 60 7.42 22.76 -11.61
CA ILE A 60 6.28 21.85 -11.83
C ILE A 60 5.15 22.53 -12.60
N THR A 61 4.88 23.81 -12.27
CA THR A 61 3.82 24.60 -12.91
C THR A 61 4.20 24.94 -14.34
N HIS A 62 5.44 25.41 -14.55
CA HIS A 62 5.96 25.78 -15.87
C HIS A 62 5.98 24.59 -16.84
N PHE A 63 6.58 23.46 -16.42
CA PHE A 63 6.73 22.28 -17.29
C PHE A 63 5.50 21.39 -17.33
N ARG A 64 4.44 21.72 -16.56
CA ARG A 64 3.28 20.84 -16.33
C ARG A 64 3.72 19.43 -15.88
N ALA A 65 4.69 19.38 -14.97
CA ALA A 65 5.31 18.13 -14.52
C ALA A 65 4.45 17.37 -13.49
N ASP A 66 4.84 16.12 -13.19
CA ASP A 66 4.21 15.30 -12.15
C ASP A 66 4.42 15.92 -10.76
N ILE A 67 3.32 16.21 -10.05
CA ILE A 67 3.32 16.71 -8.67
C ILE A 67 4.15 15.85 -7.71
N ALA A 68 4.27 14.54 -7.98
CA ALA A 68 5.05 13.67 -7.12
C ALA A 68 6.56 14.02 -7.11
N CYS A 69 7.01 14.91 -8.00
CA CYS A 69 8.35 15.50 -7.99
C CYS A 69 8.59 16.48 -6.82
N ARG A 70 7.54 16.96 -6.11
CA ARG A 70 7.70 17.74 -4.87
C ARG A 70 8.37 16.97 -3.73
N ASN A 71 8.47 15.64 -3.83
CA ASN A 71 9.09 14.82 -2.80
C ASN A 71 10.60 15.08 -2.73
N LYS A 72 11.09 15.52 -1.56
CA LYS A 72 12.51 15.81 -1.32
C LYS A 72 13.43 14.63 -1.61
N SER A 73 12.96 13.41 -1.36
CA SER A 73 13.69 12.15 -1.50
C SER A 73 13.25 11.37 -2.74
N ARG A 74 12.83 12.08 -3.80
CA ARG A 74 12.44 11.45 -5.07
C ARG A 74 13.64 10.67 -5.63
N VAL A 75 13.45 9.37 -5.87
CA VAL A 75 14.46 8.53 -6.51
C VAL A 75 14.62 8.96 -7.96
N LEU A 76 15.86 9.26 -8.34
CA LEU A 76 16.21 9.66 -9.69
C LEU A 76 16.30 8.44 -10.60
N ARG A 77 16.04 8.65 -11.89
CA ARG A 77 16.18 7.59 -12.87
C ARG A 77 17.65 7.44 -13.24
N PHE A 78 18.20 6.26 -13.02
CA PHE A 78 19.59 5.99 -13.35
C PHE A 78 19.80 6.05 -14.89
N PRO A 79 20.81 6.78 -15.37
CA PRO A 79 21.23 6.74 -16.78
C PRO A 79 21.52 5.32 -17.26
N LEU A 80 21.29 5.04 -18.54
CA LEU A 80 21.56 3.74 -19.18
C LEU A 80 20.80 2.54 -18.58
N SER A 81 19.82 2.78 -17.71
CA SER A 81 18.96 1.73 -17.14
C SER A 81 17.81 1.36 -18.09
N ARG A 82 17.30 0.13 -17.97
CA ARG A 82 16.15 -0.34 -18.74
C ARG A 82 14.84 0.08 -18.07
N ASN A 83 14.01 0.83 -18.79
CA ASN A 83 12.66 1.15 -18.36
C ASN A 83 11.70 0.01 -18.69
N VAL A 84 11.33 -0.77 -17.67
CA VAL A 84 10.45 -1.95 -17.80
C VAL A 84 8.99 -1.67 -17.46
N LYS A 85 8.56 -0.40 -17.42
CA LYS A 85 7.15 -0.05 -17.15
C LYS A 85 6.19 -0.63 -18.18
N ASN A 86 6.62 -0.71 -19.44
CA ASN A 86 5.94 -1.46 -20.47
C ASN A 86 6.86 -2.59 -20.92
N MET A 87 6.46 -3.85 -20.65
CA MET A 87 7.28 -5.02 -20.99
C MET A 87 7.39 -5.23 -22.51
N GLU A 88 6.44 -4.70 -23.28
CA GLU A 88 6.44 -4.79 -24.76
C GLU A 88 7.33 -3.73 -25.40
N ALA A 89 7.69 -2.67 -24.67
CA ALA A 89 8.45 -1.54 -25.18
C ALA A 89 9.55 -1.12 -24.20
N ILE A 90 10.48 -2.03 -23.91
CA ILE A 90 11.62 -1.75 -23.03
C ILE A 90 12.52 -0.73 -23.71
N LYS A 91 12.65 0.44 -23.09
CA LYS A 91 13.54 1.52 -23.58
C LYS A 91 14.69 1.73 -22.61
N THR A 92 15.90 1.84 -23.16
CA THR A 92 17.10 2.22 -22.41
C THR A 92 17.09 3.73 -22.19
N THR A 93 17.38 4.16 -20.97
CA THR A 93 17.48 5.58 -20.67
C THR A 93 18.76 6.20 -21.23
N ARG A 94 18.66 7.46 -21.64
CA ARG A 94 19.81 8.24 -22.15
C ARG A 94 19.99 9.48 -21.29
N LEU A 95 21.25 9.83 -21.00
CA LEU A 95 21.62 11.03 -20.28
C LEU A 95 22.17 12.07 -21.26
N PHE A 96 21.80 13.32 -21.05
CA PHE A 96 22.25 14.47 -21.81
C PHE A 96 22.69 15.57 -20.86
N HIS A 97 23.76 16.26 -21.23
CA HIS A 97 24.26 17.44 -20.53
C HIS A 97 23.90 18.66 -21.39
N LEU A 98 22.89 19.44 -20.98
CA LEU A 98 22.31 20.47 -21.85
C LEU A 98 22.81 21.88 -21.53
N ASN A 99 23.13 22.15 -20.27
CA ASN A 99 23.63 23.43 -19.82
C ASN A 99 24.98 23.25 -19.12
N PRO A 100 26.10 23.66 -19.74
CA PRO A 100 27.44 23.55 -19.16
C PRO A 100 27.72 24.64 -18.11
N SER A 101 26.79 25.57 -17.87
CA SER A 101 26.95 26.61 -16.86
C SER A 101 27.21 25.99 -15.49
N THR A 102 28.24 26.52 -14.82
CA THR A 102 28.61 26.18 -13.44
C THR A 102 27.79 26.96 -12.41
N ASP A 103 26.91 27.86 -12.86
CA ASP A 103 25.97 28.55 -11.98
C ASP A 103 25.00 27.53 -11.35
N ILE A 104 25.11 27.38 -10.05
CA ILE A 104 24.33 26.47 -9.20
C ILE A 104 23.60 27.25 -8.10
N ASP A 105 23.42 28.56 -8.27
CA ASP A 105 22.53 29.35 -7.44
C ASP A 105 21.07 29.00 -7.79
N ILE A 106 20.21 29.00 -6.76
CA ILE A 106 18.78 28.81 -6.92
C ILE A 106 18.15 29.99 -7.70
N LYS A 107 18.69 31.20 -7.55
CA LYS A 107 18.14 32.42 -8.18
C LYS A 107 18.15 32.38 -9.71
N ARG A 108 19.02 31.57 -10.33
CA ARG A 108 18.97 31.35 -11.79
C ARG A 108 17.62 30.79 -12.27
N LEU A 109 16.88 30.15 -11.37
CA LEU A 109 15.55 29.60 -11.62
C LEU A 109 14.43 30.67 -11.50
N ASP A 110 14.75 31.93 -11.20
CA ASP A 110 13.78 33.03 -11.13
C ASP A 110 13.06 33.25 -12.46
N CYS A 111 13.68 32.86 -13.58
CA CYS A 111 13.05 32.85 -14.90
C CYS A 111 11.81 31.94 -15.00
N PHE A 112 11.63 31.01 -14.06
CA PHE A 112 10.45 30.12 -13.99
C PHE A 112 9.39 30.60 -12.99
N ARG A 113 9.55 31.79 -12.41
CA ARG A 113 8.65 32.29 -11.36
C ARG A 113 7.21 32.39 -11.86
N HIS A 114 6.29 31.81 -11.09
CA HIS A 114 4.85 31.87 -11.33
C HIS A 114 4.13 32.54 -10.14
N PRO A 115 3.01 33.25 -10.37
CA PRO A 115 2.14 33.73 -9.30
C PRO A 115 1.62 32.56 -8.44
N GLN A 116 1.45 32.80 -7.14
CA GLN A 116 0.95 31.77 -6.22
C GLN A 116 -0.44 31.24 -6.62
N SER A 117 -1.30 32.11 -7.16
CA SER A 117 -2.63 31.74 -7.65
C SER A 117 -2.58 30.71 -8.78
N GLU A 118 -1.62 30.81 -9.70
CA GLU A 118 -1.43 29.84 -10.79
C GLU A 118 -0.93 28.50 -10.29
N ILE A 119 0.01 28.53 -9.35
CA ILE A 119 0.56 27.34 -8.70
C ILE A 119 -0.56 26.58 -7.98
N ASP A 120 -1.36 27.29 -7.18
CA ASP A 120 -2.46 26.69 -6.41
C ASP A 120 -3.54 26.11 -7.33
N ALA A 121 -3.89 26.83 -8.40
CA ALA A 121 -4.84 26.37 -9.41
C ALA A 121 -4.34 25.09 -10.10
N TYR A 122 -3.08 25.06 -10.53
CA TYR A 122 -2.48 23.89 -11.17
C TYR A 122 -2.41 22.69 -10.22
N ILE A 123 -2.01 22.91 -8.97
CA ILE A 123 -1.94 21.86 -7.95
C ILE A 123 -3.31 21.28 -7.67
N LYS A 124 -4.33 22.12 -7.53
CA LYS A 124 -5.72 21.70 -7.34
C LYS A 124 -6.21 20.85 -8.50
N ALA A 125 -5.96 21.29 -9.75
CA ALA A 125 -6.33 20.54 -10.95
C ALA A 125 -5.66 19.15 -11.00
N CYS A 126 -4.35 19.08 -10.72
CA CYS A 126 -3.61 17.82 -10.70
C CYS A 126 -4.12 16.86 -9.61
N ASN A 127 -4.46 17.39 -8.43
CA ASN A 127 -5.00 16.58 -7.33
C ASN A 127 -6.37 15.99 -7.69
N LEU A 128 -7.22 16.74 -8.40
CA LEU A 128 -8.50 16.22 -8.93
C LEU A 128 -8.29 15.08 -9.92
N ILE A 129 -7.39 15.26 -10.90
CA ILE A 129 -7.04 14.20 -11.88
C ILE A 129 -6.51 12.95 -11.15
N ARG A 130 -5.66 13.14 -10.14
CA ARG A 130 -5.11 12.02 -9.36
C ARG A 130 -6.17 11.30 -8.53
N ALA A 131 -7.10 12.05 -7.93
CA ALA A 131 -8.21 11.49 -7.19
C ALA A 131 -9.12 10.65 -8.10
N GLU A 132 -9.42 11.14 -9.30
CA GLU A 132 -10.23 10.39 -10.27
C GLU A 132 -9.47 9.14 -10.77
N LYS A 133 -8.18 9.25 -11.14
CA LYS A 133 -7.36 8.07 -11.50
C LYS A 133 -7.32 7.03 -10.38
N ARG A 134 -7.22 7.46 -9.11
CA ARG A 134 -7.26 6.57 -7.95
C ARG A 134 -8.63 5.90 -7.83
N LYS A 135 -9.72 6.65 -8.00
CA LYS A 135 -11.09 6.11 -8.00
C LYS A 135 -11.26 5.06 -9.11
N GLN A 136 -10.89 5.37 -10.36
CA GLN A 136 -10.92 4.43 -11.48
C GLN A 136 -10.10 3.17 -11.19
N THR A 137 -8.91 3.32 -10.59
CA THR A 137 -8.09 2.19 -10.16
C THR A 137 -8.78 1.36 -9.08
N MET A 138 -9.47 1.99 -8.13
CA MET A 138 -10.22 1.28 -7.09
C MET A 138 -11.46 0.57 -7.65
N ILE A 139 -12.15 1.16 -8.62
CA ILE A 139 -13.27 0.54 -9.35
C ILE A 139 -12.78 -0.69 -10.10
N LYS A 140 -11.71 -0.56 -10.91
CA LYS A 140 -11.08 -1.68 -11.63
C LYS A 140 -10.66 -2.80 -10.69
N ASN A 141 -10.22 -2.46 -9.48
CA ASN A 141 -9.82 -3.42 -8.46
C ASN A 141 -11.00 -3.87 -7.55
N GLY A 142 -12.25 -3.46 -7.79
CA GLY A 142 -13.38 -3.84 -6.95
C GLY A 142 -13.27 -3.41 -5.47
N THR A 143 -12.46 -2.38 -5.17
CA THR A 143 -12.27 -1.84 -3.81
C THR A 143 -12.99 -0.51 -3.60
N TRP A 144 -13.60 0.05 -4.64
CA TRP A 144 -14.41 1.25 -4.53
C TRP A 144 -15.75 0.97 -3.85
N LYS A 145 -16.03 1.68 -2.75
CA LYS A 145 -17.34 1.63 -2.09
C LYS A 145 -18.08 2.91 -2.44
N THR A 146 -19.17 2.81 -3.19
CA THR A 146 -20.15 3.90 -3.32
C THR A 146 -20.76 4.12 -1.95
N LYS A 147 -20.61 5.33 -1.38
CA LYS A 147 -21.41 5.71 -0.21
C LYS A 147 -22.87 5.72 -0.66
N ALA A 148 -23.67 4.75 -0.22
CA ALA A 148 -25.11 4.81 -0.41
C ALA A 148 -25.60 6.03 0.38
N ILE A 149 -26.01 7.08 -0.31
CA ILE A 149 -26.69 8.21 0.30
C ILE A 149 -28.09 7.68 0.65
N LYS A 150 -28.28 7.23 1.89
CA LYS A 150 -29.62 6.99 2.42
C LYS A 150 -30.26 8.35 2.65
N ILE A 151 -31.00 8.84 1.66
CA ILE A 151 -31.95 9.93 1.86
C ILE A 151 -32.98 9.41 2.85
N LYS A 152 -32.93 9.89 4.10
CA LYS A 152 -34.01 9.66 5.06
C LYS A 152 -35.16 10.55 4.63
N VAL A 153 -36.11 9.98 3.89
CA VAL A 153 -37.43 10.58 3.75
C VAL A 153 -38.07 10.53 5.14
N ALA A 154 -38.42 11.69 5.67
CA ALA A 154 -39.10 11.82 6.94
C ALA A 154 -40.59 11.52 6.71
N ASP A 155 -41.02 10.29 6.99
CA ASP A 155 -42.43 9.95 6.96
C ASP A 155 -43.16 10.65 8.11
N LYS A 156 -44.01 11.61 7.75
CA LYS A 156 -45.05 12.14 8.62
C LYS A 156 -46.08 11.04 8.87
N ARG A 157 -46.39 10.88 10.16
CA ARG A 157 -47.48 10.07 10.72
C ARG A 157 -48.72 10.05 9.82
N SER A 158 -49.15 8.85 9.44
CA SER A 158 -50.57 8.54 9.28
C SER A 158 -50.82 7.18 9.92
N THR A 159 -51.90 7.12 10.69
CA THR A 159 -52.39 6.02 11.52
C THR A 159 -52.79 4.80 10.69
N PRO A 160 -52.65 3.57 11.23
CA PRO A 160 -52.93 2.34 10.50
C PRO A 160 -54.44 2.04 10.44
N ILE A 161 -54.94 1.74 9.25
CA ILE A 161 -56.23 1.06 9.05
C ILE A 161 -55.93 -0.44 8.90
N PRO A 162 -56.60 -1.34 9.64
CA PRO A 162 -56.34 -2.77 9.56
C PRO A 162 -57.13 -3.37 8.39
N ILE A 163 -56.43 -3.97 7.43
CA ILE A 163 -57.03 -4.95 6.52
C ILE A 163 -56.15 -6.19 6.54
N GLN A 164 -56.72 -7.24 7.12
CA GLN A 164 -56.23 -8.60 7.07
C GLN A 164 -56.48 -9.17 5.67
N THR A 165 -55.43 -9.65 5.00
CA THR A 165 -55.52 -10.82 4.11
C THR A 165 -54.12 -11.43 3.91
N THR A 166 -53.86 -12.42 4.76
CA THR A 166 -53.15 -13.69 4.52
C THR A 166 -52.03 -13.80 3.46
N ALA A 167 -50.79 -13.89 3.94
CA ALA A 167 -49.82 -14.90 3.51
C ALA A 167 -48.89 -15.31 4.69
N LYS A 168 -49.36 -16.29 5.46
CA LYS A 168 -48.59 -17.39 6.10
C LYS A 168 -47.37 -17.78 5.24
N THR A 169 -46.15 -18.11 5.66
CA THR A 169 -45.52 -18.44 6.95
C THR A 169 -44.01 -18.55 6.64
N VAL A 170 -43.11 -17.83 7.32
CA VAL A 170 -41.84 -18.40 7.84
C VAL A 170 -41.45 -17.52 9.03
N SER A 171 -41.97 -17.91 10.18
CA SER A 171 -41.56 -17.47 11.49
C SER A 171 -40.12 -17.90 11.78
N ALA A 172 -39.37 -16.98 12.39
CA ALA A 172 -38.44 -17.23 13.49
C ALA A 172 -37.57 -18.51 13.40
N ILE A 173 -36.37 -18.37 12.84
CA ILE A 173 -35.24 -19.16 13.33
C ILE A 173 -34.42 -18.27 14.26
N ASN A 174 -34.45 -18.67 15.52
CA ASN A 174 -33.63 -18.19 16.61
C ASN A 174 -32.19 -17.93 16.15
N LYS A 175 -31.70 -16.71 16.35
CA LYS A 175 -30.26 -16.46 16.43
C LYS A 175 -29.78 -17.10 17.73
N SER A 176 -29.49 -18.40 17.68
CA SER A 176 -28.61 -19.01 18.67
C SER A 176 -27.33 -18.17 18.70
N LYS A 177 -27.03 -17.60 19.87
CA LYS A 177 -25.69 -17.13 20.20
C LYS A 177 -24.75 -18.30 19.90
N ILE A 178 -24.03 -18.22 18.79
CA ILE A 178 -22.80 -18.98 18.65
C ILE A 178 -21.81 -18.15 19.45
N ASP A 179 -21.62 -18.53 20.71
CA ASP A 179 -20.40 -18.19 21.43
C ASP A 179 -19.27 -18.84 20.65
N ILE A 180 -18.63 -18.05 19.80
CA ILE A 180 -17.35 -18.42 19.23
C ILE A 180 -16.37 -18.32 20.39
N GLN A 181 -16.16 -19.45 21.07
CA GLN A 181 -14.96 -19.61 21.88
C GLN A 181 -13.77 -19.23 21.01
N PRO A 182 -12.83 -18.42 21.51
CA PRO A 182 -11.58 -18.20 20.79
C PRO A 182 -10.95 -19.57 20.59
N ASP A 183 -10.78 -20.00 19.33
CA ASP A 183 -10.03 -21.20 18.99
C ASP A 183 -8.59 -21.03 19.49
N SER A 184 -8.38 -21.39 20.74
CA SER A 184 -7.13 -21.86 21.32
C SER A 184 -6.82 -23.23 20.74
N ALA A 185 -6.62 -23.28 19.43
CA ALA A 185 -6.14 -24.47 18.75
C ALA A 185 -5.19 -24.03 17.64
N THR A 186 -3.90 -24.12 17.97
CA THR A 186 -2.86 -24.62 17.06
C THR A 186 -3.46 -25.54 15.99
N SER A 187 -3.81 -24.97 14.83
CA SER A 187 -4.41 -25.74 13.75
C SER A 187 -3.35 -26.68 13.16
N LYS A 188 -3.32 -27.90 13.70
CA LYS A 188 -2.72 -29.10 13.11
C LYS A 188 -3.45 -29.38 11.79
N THR A 189 -3.09 -28.67 10.72
CA THR A 189 -3.43 -29.08 9.36
C THR A 189 -2.28 -29.93 8.84
N GLY A 190 -2.48 -31.26 8.86
CA GLY A 190 -1.72 -32.25 8.10
C GLY A 190 -0.19 -32.22 8.25
N VAL A 191 0.32 -32.61 9.42
CA VAL A 191 1.73 -32.97 9.58
C VAL A 191 1.85 -34.48 9.38
N HIS A 192 2.58 -34.91 8.35
CA HIS A 192 2.94 -36.32 8.19
C HIS A 192 3.84 -36.72 9.37
N PRO A 193 3.57 -37.82 10.09
CA PRO A 193 4.15 -38.12 11.41
C PRO A 193 5.68 -38.33 11.45
N GLU A 194 6.36 -38.45 10.31
CA GLU A 194 7.80 -38.79 10.26
C GLU A 194 8.75 -37.60 10.07
N LEU A 195 8.25 -36.41 9.74
CA LEU A 195 9.10 -35.22 9.59
C LEU A 195 9.07 -34.41 10.89
N LYS A 196 9.99 -34.72 11.82
CA LYS A 196 10.19 -33.94 13.05
C LYS A 196 10.50 -32.48 12.70
N ILE A 197 9.52 -31.61 12.97
CA ILE A 197 9.60 -30.18 12.69
C ILE A 197 10.48 -29.52 13.76
N ASN A 198 11.71 -29.13 13.42
CA ASN A 198 12.42 -28.11 14.19
C ASN A 198 11.79 -26.74 13.90
N THR A 199 10.71 -26.43 14.62
CA THR A 199 10.05 -25.12 14.60
C THR A 199 10.95 -24.10 15.29
N PHE A 200 11.62 -23.25 14.50
CA PHE A 200 12.13 -21.98 15.03
C PHE A 200 10.94 -21.09 15.45
N PRO A 201 10.96 -20.45 16.63
CA PRO A 201 9.96 -19.47 17.01
C PRO A 201 10.13 -18.25 16.10
N MET A 202 9.21 -18.05 15.16
CA MET A 202 9.41 -17.07 14.10
C MET A 202 8.10 -16.35 13.74
N PRO A 203 8.08 -15.00 13.70
CA PRO A 203 6.85 -14.24 13.49
C PRO A 203 6.19 -14.56 12.14
N THR A 204 4.90 -14.88 12.19
CA THR A 204 4.05 -15.47 11.13
C THR A 204 3.76 -14.54 9.94
N LYS A 205 4.18 -13.27 9.97
CA LYS A 205 3.72 -12.23 9.03
C LYS A 205 4.63 -11.97 7.82
N SER A 206 5.85 -12.50 7.79
CA SER A 206 6.79 -12.25 6.68
C SER A 206 6.38 -12.98 5.39
N ARG A 207 6.41 -12.28 4.24
CA ARG A 207 6.15 -12.87 2.91
C ARG A 207 7.04 -14.09 2.64
N TYR A 208 8.32 -14.01 2.97
CA TYR A 208 9.28 -15.07 2.68
C TYR A 208 8.99 -16.35 3.46
N LYS A 209 8.52 -16.24 4.71
CA LYS A 209 8.12 -17.39 5.52
C LYS A 209 6.88 -18.09 4.99
N ARG A 210 5.92 -17.33 4.46
CA ARG A 210 4.75 -17.93 3.81
C ARG A 210 5.17 -18.75 2.59
N ILE A 211 6.07 -18.22 1.76
CA ILE A 211 6.61 -18.95 0.61
C ILE A 211 7.37 -20.20 1.05
N LEU A 212 8.25 -20.12 2.07
CA LEU A 212 8.95 -21.30 2.57
C LEU A 212 7.98 -22.37 3.13
N ARG A 213 6.89 -21.96 3.77
CA ARG A 213 5.83 -22.86 4.21
C ARG A 213 5.08 -23.49 3.04
N ASP A 214 4.83 -22.73 1.98
CA ASP A 214 4.20 -23.24 0.76
C ASP A 214 5.11 -24.26 0.05
N LEU A 215 6.42 -24.03 0.01
CA LEU A 215 7.42 -24.97 -0.52
C LEU A 215 7.49 -26.26 0.32
N HIS A 216 7.49 -26.14 1.64
CA HIS A 216 7.39 -27.29 2.53
C HIS A 216 6.13 -28.11 2.26
N ASN A 217 4.97 -27.44 2.20
CA ASN A 217 3.69 -28.12 1.91
C ASN A 217 3.71 -28.80 0.54
N TYR A 218 4.32 -28.18 -0.47
CA TYR A 218 4.49 -28.75 -1.80
C TYR A 218 5.26 -30.07 -1.75
N ALA A 219 6.41 -30.10 -1.08
CA ALA A 219 7.24 -31.30 -0.94
C ALA A 219 6.59 -32.36 -0.05
N ALA A 220 5.99 -31.95 1.08
CA ALA A 220 5.33 -32.86 2.01
C ALA A 220 4.16 -33.62 1.35
N ARG A 221 3.35 -32.95 0.53
CA ARG A 221 2.24 -33.58 -0.21
C ARG A 221 2.71 -34.63 -1.21
N ARG A 222 3.92 -34.49 -1.71
CA ARG A 222 4.52 -35.35 -2.74
C ARG A 222 5.51 -36.37 -2.17
N LYS A 223 5.63 -36.45 -0.82
CA LYS A 223 6.59 -37.30 -0.11
C LYS A 223 8.05 -37.05 -0.55
N GLY A 224 8.37 -35.78 -0.82
CA GLY A 224 9.65 -35.36 -1.39
C GLY A 224 9.45 -34.42 -2.58
N CYS A 225 10.55 -33.83 -3.06
CA CYS A 225 10.56 -33.05 -4.27
C CYS A 225 10.66 -33.98 -5.49
N PRO A 226 9.72 -33.91 -6.46
CA PRO A 226 9.79 -34.73 -7.66
C PRO A 226 11.11 -34.55 -8.41
N LYS A 227 11.64 -35.63 -9.01
CA LYS A 227 12.98 -35.66 -9.62
C LYS A 227 13.24 -34.52 -10.60
N GLY A 228 12.27 -34.20 -11.45
CA GLY A 228 12.36 -33.12 -12.45
C GLY A 228 12.36 -31.69 -11.88
N HIS A 229 12.03 -31.51 -10.60
CA HIS A 229 11.96 -30.19 -9.97
C HIS A 229 13.01 -29.99 -8.85
N ARG A 230 13.85 -31.00 -8.55
CA ARG A 230 14.81 -30.97 -7.42
C ARG A 230 15.76 -29.77 -7.45
N ALA A 231 16.36 -29.48 -8.61
CA ALA A 231 17.29 -28.36 -8.77
C ALA A 231 16.60 -27.00 -8.54
N ILE A 232 15.45 -26.79 -9.19
CA ILE A 232 14.74 -25.51 -9.09
C ILE A 232 14.10 -25.31 -7.72
N TYR A 233 13.59 -26.37 -7.09
CA TYR A 233 13.10 -26.36 -5.72
C TYR A 233 14.21 -25.98 -4.74
N THR A 234 15.38 -26.61 -4.88
CA THR A 234 16.56 -26.36 -4.05
C THR A 234 17.00 -24.90 -4.16
N HIS A 235 17.14 -24.41 -5.39
CA HIS A 235 17.55 -23.03 -5.64
C HIS A 235 16.53 -22.02 -5.07
N ILE A 236 15.24 -22.19 -5.34
CA ILE A 236 14.19 -21.29 -4.80
C ILE A 236 14.23 -21.29 -3.27
N THR A 237 14.33 -22.47 -2.65
CA THR A 237 14.39 -22.62 -1.19
C THR A 237 15.61 -21.91 -0.61
N ALA A 238 16.80 -22.13 -1.18
CA ALA A 238 18.04 -21.48 -0.77
C ALA A 238 17.95 -19.95 -0.83
N ILE A 239 17.39 -19.39 -1.90
CA ILE A 239 17.22 -17.93 -2.04
C ILE A 239 16.31 -17.36 -0.96
N PHE A 240 15.21 -18.03 -0.61
CA PHE A 240 14.32 -17.53 0.44
C PHE A 240 14.88 -17.74 1.85
N LEU A 241 15.66 -18.80 2.09
CA LEU A 241 16.40 -19.03 3.34
C LEU A 241 17.48 -17.96 3.55
N LYS A 242 18.28 -17.65 2.52
CA LYS A 242 19.27 -16.55 2.54
C LYS A 242 18.62 -15.21 2.86
N ARG A 243 17.45 -14.91 2.27
CA ARG A 243 16.70 -13.67 2.52
C ARG A 243 16.15 -13.52 3.94
N ILE A 244 15.98 -14.63 4.66
CA ILE A 244 15.61 -14.61 6.08
C ILE A 244 16.82 -14.85 7.00
N LEU A 245 18.03 -14.70 6.46
CA LEU A 245 19.31 -14.78 7.18
C LEU A 245 19.56 -16.14 7.84
N VAL A 246 19.08 -17.22 7.22
CA VAL A 246 19.45 -18.58 7.66
C VAL A 246 20.88 -18.88 7.20
N PRO A 247 21.77 -19.36 8.08
CA PRO A 247 23.13 -19.76 7.71
C PRO A 247 23.16 -20.80 6.60
N GLU A 248 24.22 -20.80 5.80
CA GLU A 248 24.39 -21.70 4.65
C GLU A 248 24.28 -23.17 5.04
N GLU A 249 25.01 -23.61 6.07
CA GLU A 249 24.99 -24.98 6.60
C GLU A 249 23.57 -25.42 6.98
N ALA A 250 22.84 -24.55 7.69
CA ALA A 250 21.46 -24.82 8.08
C ALA A 250 20.51 -24.86 6.87
N ALA A 251 20.84 -24.16 5.77
CA ALA A 251 20.06 -24.20 4.54
C ALA A 251 20.29 -25.50 3.75
N VAL A 252 21.53 -26.02 3.75
CA VAL A 252 21.85 -27.34 3.18
C VAL A 252 21.04 -28.43 3.86
N GLU A 253 21.08 -28.48 5.19
CA GLU A 253 20.33 -29.46 5.99
C GLU A 253 18.81 -29.36 5.75
N ARG A 254 18.30 -28.14 5.62
CA ARG A 254 16.88 -27.89 5.32
C ARG A 254 16.46 -28.42 3.96
N VAL A 255 17.31 -28.29 2.94
CA VAL A 255 16.96 -28.78 1.60
C VAL A 255 17.04 -30.30 1.54
N LYS A 256 18.10 -30.90 2.13
CA LYS A 256 18.31 -32.36 2.20
C LYS A 256 17.12 -33.13 2.78
N GLN A 257 16.29 -32.52 3.62
CA GLN A 257 15.05 -33.11 4.14
C GLN A 257 13.99 -33.46 3.08
N TYR A 258 14.04 -32.83 1.91
CA TYR A 258 12.98 -32.94 0.90
C TYR A 258 13.46 -33.50 -0.44
N ILE A 259 14.72 -33.93 -0.52
CA ILE A 259 15.33 -34.46 -1.74
C ILE A 259 15.91 -35.84 -1.43
N ASP A 260 16.07 -36.63 -2.49
CA ASP A 260 16.65 -37.97 -2.39
C ASP A 260 18.18 -37.91 -2.24
N ARG A 261 18.77 -38.95 -1.63
CA ARG A 261 20.22 -39.03 -1.36
C ARG A 261 21.08 -38.94 -2.63
N ASP A 262 20.57 -39.41 -3.76
CA ASP A 262 21.24 -39.35 -5.07
C ASP A 262 21.45 -37.90 -5.57
N PHE A 263 20.79 -36.92 -4.95
CA PHE A 263 20.84 -35.51 -5.34
C PHE A 263 21.51 -34.62 -4.28
N PHE A 264 22.08 -35.19 -3.21
CA PHE A 264 22.61 -34.41 -2.10
C PHE A 264 23.79 -33.51 -2.48
N ASP A 265 24.72 -34.02 -3.28
CA ASP A 265 25.91 -33.27 -3.69
C ASP A 265 25.53 -32.09 -4.60
N GLU A 266 24.69 -32.33 -5.61
CA GLU A 266 24.17 -31.28 -6.49
C GLU A 266 23.35 -30.24 -5.71
N ALA A 267 22.54 -30.68 -4.74
CA ALA A 267 21.75 -29.75 -3.92
C ALA A 267 22.64 -28.87 -3.03
N GLU A 268 23.69 -29.44 -2.45
CA GLU A 268 24.66 -28.70 -1.67
C GLU A 268 25.36 -27.65 -2.53
N GLU A 269 25.83 -28.04 -3.72
CA GLU A 269 26.44 -27.11 -4.68
C GLU A 269 25.49 -25.97 -5.06
N ILE A 270 24.21 -26.25 -5.34
CA ILE A 270 23.21 -25.22 -5.65
C ILE A 270 23.03 -24.25 -4.47
N VAL A 271 23.00 -24.74 -3.23
CA VAL A 271 22.90 -23.88 -2.03
C VAL A 271 24.15 -23.01 -1.90
N ARG A 272 25.34 -23.58 -1.99
CA ARG A 272 26.61 -22.82 -1.92
C ARG A 272 26.66 -21.74 -2.99
N ASN A 273 26.32 -22.08 -4.23
CA ASN A 273 26.29 -21.13 -5.34
C ASN A 273 25.26 -20.00 -5.10
N ALA A 274 24.08 -20.31 -4.56
CA ALA A 274 23.08 -19.31 -4.21
C ALA A 274 23.55 -18.37 -3.07
N TYR A 275 24.30 -18.90 -2.10
CA TYR A 275 24.83 -18.15 -0.95
C TYR A 275 26.06 -17.31 -1.31
N ALA A 276 26.97 -17.83 -2.13
CA ALA A 276 28.12 -17.09 -2.66
C ALA A 276 27.72 -15.99 -3.67
N SER A 277 26.63 -16.21 -4.41
CA SER A 277 26.16 -15.25 -5.42
C SER A 277 25.80 -13.88 -4.83
N LYS A 278 26.41 -12.83 -5.40
CA LYS A 278 26.05 -11.41 -5.17
C LYS A 278 24.77 -11.01 -5.90
N THR A 279 24.31 -11.82 -6.86
CA THR A 279 23.08 -11.58 -7.63
C THR A 279 21.85 -11.78 -6.75
N GLN A 280 20.98 -10.75 -6.73
CA GLN A 280 19.70 -10.83 -6.02
C GLN A 280 18.62 -11.48 -6.89
N TYR A 281 18.46 -12.79 -6.77
CA TYR A 281 17.37 -13.51 -7.44
C TYR A 281 16.01 -13.13 -6.84
N MET A 282 15.06 -12.75 -7.69
CA MET A 282 13.68 -12.40 -7.30
C MET A 282 12.67 -13.31 -7.97
N TYR A 283 12.08 -14.21 -7.18
CA TYR A 283 10.95 -15.03 -7.62
C TYR A 283 9.62 -14.37 -7.28
N THR A 284 8.77 -14.19 -8.30
CA THR A 284 7.36 -13.84 -8.09
C THR A 284 6.58 -15.10 -7.73
N ASN A 285 5.51 -14.97 -6.94
CA ASN A 285 4.73 -16.14 -6.54
C ASN A 285 4.22 -16.92 -7.76
N ALA A 286 3.73 -16.23 -8.79
CA ALA A 286 3.29 -16.87 -10.03
C ALA A 286 4.41 -17.65 -10.72
N ARG A 287 5.65 -17.12 -10.72
CA ARG A 287 6.80 -17.82 -11.30
C ARG A 287 7.20 -19.05 -10.48
N ILE A 288 7.07 -19.02 -9.15
CA ILE A 288 7.32 -20.18 -8.29
C ILE A 288 6.32 -21.29 -8.63
N ALA A 289 5.02 -20.96 -8.70
CA ALA A 289 3.99 -21.92 -9.08
C ALA A 289 4.25 -22.54 -10.46
N ALA A 290 4.63 -21.72 -11.45
CA ALA A 290 4.94 -22.22 -12.79
C ALA A 290 6.19 -23.11 -12.85
N LEU A 291 7.24 -22.78 -12.11
CA LEU A 291 8.51 -23.54 -12.12
C LEU A 291 8.42 -24.88 -11.39
N LEU A 292 7.55 -24.96 -10.37
CA LEU A 292 7.35 -26.15 -9.55
C LEU A 292 6.09 -26.93 -9.93
N ASP A 293 5.42 -26.53 -11.00
CA ASP A 293 4.15 -27.11 -11.47
C ASP A 293 3.12 -27.28 -10.33
N PHE A 294 2.82 -26.16 -9.65
CA PHE A 294 1.82 -26.14 -8.59
C PHE A 294 0.45 -26.46 -9.17
N GLN A 295 -0.17 -27.51 -8.63
CA GLN A 295 -1.52 -27.92 -9.02
C GLN A 295 -2.55 -27.00 -8.37
N GLU A 296 -3.80 -27.03 -8.86
CA GLU A 296 -4.89 -26.19 -8.34
C GLU A 296 -5.08 -26.37 -6.82
N TYR A 297 -4.94 -27.61 -6.35
CA TYR A 297 -4.97 -27.93 -4.92
C TYR A 297 -3.83 -27.24 -4.14
N ASP A 298 -2.63 -27.14 -4.71
CA ASP A 298 -1.51 -26.48 -4.05
C ASP A 298 -1.75 -24.97 -3.90
N ILE A 299 -2.28 -24.37 -4.95
CA ILE A 299 -2.66 -22.95 -5.01
C ILE A 299 -3.79 -22.65 -4.02
N LYS A 300 -4.80 -23.51 -3.93
CA LYS A 300 -5.93 -23.30 -3.02
C LYS A 300 -5.51 -23.32 -1.55
N ASN A 301 -4.54 -24.17 -1.21
CA ASN A 301 -4.08 -24.40 0.15
C ASN A 301 -2.76 -23.67 0.49
N SER A 302 -2.38 -22.67 -0.29
CA SER A 302 -1.17 -21.88 -0.06
C SER A 302 -1.43 -20.68 0.86
N PHE A 303 -0.46 -20.37 1.70
CA PHE A 303 -0.44 -19.18 2.56
C PHE A 303 -0.13 -17.90 1.78
N SER A 304 0.61 -18.03 0.69
CA SER A 304 0.89 -16.92 -0.24
C SER A 304 -0.19 -16.84 -1.32
N ALA A 305 -0.36 -15.65 -1.91
CA ALA A 305 -1.28 -15.47 -3.03
C ALA A 305 -0.52 -15.73 -4.35
N TYR A 306 -0.82 -16.83 -5.03
CA TYR A 306 -0.17 -17.26 -6.27
C TYR A 306 -0.92 -16.74 -7.51
N THR A 307 -2.26 -16.68 -7.46
CA THR A 307 -3.08 -16.16 -8.56
C THR A 307 -3.36 -14.66 -8.44
N VAL A 308 -3.83 -14.07 -9.55
CA VAL A 308 -4.29 -12.67 -9.58
C VAL A 308 -5.51 -12.48 -8.68
N GLU A 309 -6.45 -13.42 -8.70
CA GLU A 309 -7.66 -13.40 -7.87
C GLU A 309 -7.33 -13.46 -6.38
N GLN A 310 -6.43 -14.36 -5.96
CA GLN A 310 -6.01 -14.45 -4.56
C GLN A 310 -5.34 -13.16 -4.08
N LYS A 311 -4.51 -12.55 -4.92
CA LYS A 311 -3.87 -11.26 -4.61
C LYS A 311 -4.92 -10.17 -4.46
N GLN A 312 -5.93 -10.18 -5.33
CA GLN A 312 -7.01 -9.22 -5.28
C GLN A 312 -7.89 -9.40 -4.04
N ALA A 313 -8.27 -10.63 -3.71
CA ALA A 313 -9.02 -10.98 -2.51
C ALA A 313 -8.26 -10.60 -1.23
N ALA A 314 -6.96 -10.91 -1.16
CA ALA A 314 -6.09 -10.52 -0.04
C ALA A 314 -6.00 -9.00 0.12
N ARG A 315 -5.91 -8.26 -1.00
CA ARG A 315 -5.91 -6.80 -1.01
C ARG A 315 -7.24 -6.24 -0.49
N VAL A 316 -8.37 -6.77 -0.96
CA VAL A 316 -9.72 -6.39 -0.48
C VAL A 316 -9.84 -6.65 1.03
N LYS A 317 -9.39 -7.81 1.52
CA LYS A 317 -9.41 -8.16 2.95
C LYS A 317 -8.55 -7.20 3.78
N SER A 318 -7.35 -6.85 3.30
CA SER A 318 -6.46 -5.89 3.95
C SER A 318 -7.09 -4.50 4.05
N VAL A 319 -7.69 -4.00 2.97
CA VAL A 319 -8.40 -2.71 2.97
C VAL A 319 -9.58 -2.74 3.94
N LYS A 320 -10.39 -3.82 3.93
CA LYS A 320 -11.50 -3.98 4.90
C LYS A 320 -11.00 -3.97 6.35
N SER A 321 -9.88 -4.63 6.65
CA SER A 321 -9.30 -4.64 8.00
C SER A 321 -8.78 -3.26 8.42
N TYR A 322 -8.10 -2.54 7.52
CA TYR A 322 -7.64 -1.18 7.78
C TYR A 322 -8.81 -0.23 8.01
N ASP A 323 -9.83 -0.28 7.15
CA ASP A 323 -11.07 0.49 7.32
C ASP A 323 -11.71 0.15 8.67
N ALA A 324 -11.82 -1.13 9.02
CA ALA A 324 -12.42 -1.55 10.29
C ALA A 324 -11.66 -1.01 11.52
N LYS A 325 -10.33 -1.00 11.48
CA LYS A 325 -9.50 -0.39 12.53
C LYS A 325 -9.73 1.12 12.61
N ARG A 326 -9.67 1.81 11.47
CA ARG A 326 -9.93 3.25 11.41
C ARG A 326 -11.33 3.62 11.91
N TYR A 327 -12.34 2.81 11.58
CA TYR A 327 -13.71 3.00 12.09
C TYR A 327 -13.83 2.65 13.57
N ALA A 328 -13.05 1.71 14.10
CA ALA A 328 -12.99 1.42 15.52
C ALA A 328 -12.34 2.57 16.31
N GLU A 329 -11.20 3.10 15.82
CA GLU A 329 -10.54 4.29 16.38
C GLU A 329 -11.46 5.52 16.36
N ASN A 330 -12.15 5.76 15.25
CA ASN A 330 -13.14 6.84 15.18
C ASN A 330 -14.32 6.63 16.15
N ARG A 331 -14.77 5.39 16.36
CA ARG A 331 -15.83 5.09 17.33
C ARG A 331 -15.37 5.33 18.77
N ALA A 332 -14.14 4.92 19.10
CA ALA A 332 -13.52 5.18 20.40
C ALA A 332 -13.42 6.70 20.67
N ASN A 333 -12.90 7.47 19.72
CA ASN A 333 -12.82 8.93 19.83
C ASN A 333 -14.20 9.60 19.97
N ILE A 334 -15.22 9.09 19.27
CA ILE A 334 -16.60 9.60 19.42
C ILE A 334 -17.15 9.27 20.81
N GLN A 335 -16.86 8.09 21.35
CA GLN A 335 -17.31 7.67 22.67
C GLN A 335 -16.62 8.48 23.78
N GLU A 336 -15.31 8.70 23.67
CA GLU A 336 -14.54 9.55 24.58
C GLU A 336 -15.07 11.00 24.58
N LYS A 337 -15.29 11.60 23.41
CA LYS A 337 -15.90 12.95 23.33
C LYS A 337 -17.32 13.01 23.90
N ARG A 338 -18.08 11.92 23.82
CA ARG A 338 -19.40 11.82 24.46
C ARG A 338 -19.28 11.75 25.97
N GLN A 339 -18.30 11.01 26.48
CA GLN A 339 -18.03 10.87 27.90
C GLN A 339 -17.53 12.19 28.50
N GLN A 340 -16.54 12.84 27.89
CA GLN A 340 -16.06 14.17 28.28
C GLN A 340 -17.20 15.19 28.32
N ARG A 341 -18.07 15.18 27.30
CA ARG A 341 -19.27 16.03 27.28
C ARG A 341 -20.22 15.71 28.42
N TYR A 342 -20.45 14.44 28.70
CA TYR A 342 -21.32 13.99 29.77
C TYR A 342 -20.82 14.49 31.13
N GLU A 343 -19.53 14.27 31.42
CA GLU A 343 -18.87 14.69 32.66
C GLU A 343 -18.89 16.21 32.83
N TYR A 344 -18.58 16.95 31.76
CA TYR A 344 -18.62 18.41 31.78
C TYR A 344 -20.02 18.98 32.05
N VAL A 345 -21.04 18.42 31.38
CA VAL A 345 -22.44 18.84 31.60
C VAL A 345 -22.93 18.45 33.00
N LYS A 346 -22.45 17.32 33.55
CA LYS A 346 -22.77 16.88 34.91
C LYS A 346 -22.19 17.84 35.96
N SER A 347 -20.96 18.31 35.79
CA SER A 347 -20.34 19.28 36.70
C SER A 347 -20.87 20.72 36.54
N HIS A 348 -21.55 21.04 35.43
CA HIS A 348 -22.10 22.37 35.13
C HIS A 348 -23.62 22.32 34.90
N MET A 349 -24.33 21.58 35.76
CA MET A 349 -25.77 21.35 35.63
C MET A 349 -26.62 22.64 35.70
N ASP A 350 -26.10 23.68 36.33
CA ASP A 350 -26.80 24.96 36.55
C ASP A 350 -26.78 25.88 35.32
N PHE A 351 -25.86 25.66 34.39
CA PHE A 351 -25.71 26.49 33.19
C PHE A 351 -26.84 26.25 32.18
N THR A 352 -27.19 27.27 31.39
CA THR A 352 -28.22 27.08 30.36
C THR A 352 -27.73 26.16 29.25
N ALA A 353 -28.65 25.44 28.60
CA ALA A 353 -28.31 24.54 27.50
C ALA A 353 -27.73 25.26 26.27
N ALA A 354 -27.95 26.57 26.15
CA ALA A 354 -27.38 27.41 25.09
C ALA A 354 -25.90 27.71 25.36
N SER A 355 -25.57 28.17 26.57
CA SER A 355 -24.20 28.46 26.99
C SER A 355 -23.30 27.22 26.90
N LEU A 356 -23.75 26.08 27.41
CA LEU A 356 -22.99 24.82 27.32
C LEU A 356 -22.83 24.30 25.88
N ALA A 357 -23.80 24.60 25.00
CA ALA A 357 -23.74 24.18 23.60
C ALA A 357 -22.69 24.98 22.81
N GLU A 358 -22.58 26.27 23.10
CA GLU A 358 -21.57 27.17 22.54
C GLU A 358 -20.17 26.76 22.99
N GLU A 359 -19.97 26.58 24.31
CA GLU A 359 -18.67 26.22 24.89
C GLU A 359 -18.16 24.85 24.41
N LEU A 360 -19.05 23.86 24.29
CA LEU A 360 -18.70 22.51 23.83
C LEU A 360 -18.80 22.32 22.31
N GLY A 361 -19.10 23.39 21.56
CA GLY A 361 -19.20 23.38 20.10
C GLY A 361 -20.18 22.33 19.56
N CYS A 362 -21.38 22.22 20.16
CA CYS A 362 -22.37 21.22 19.77
C CYS A 362 -23.81 21.77 19.76
N SER A 363 -24.79 20.97 19.32
CA SER A 363 -26.17 21.45 19.24
C SER A 363 -26.83 21.53 20.63
N ILE A 364 -27.68 22.54 20.85
CA ILE A 364 -28.49 22.70 22.07
C ILE A 364 -29.31 21.44 22.37
N ARG A 365 -29.84 20.77 21.33
CA ARG A 365 -30.60 19.52 21.47
C ARG A 365 -29.76 18.41 22.09
N THR A 366 -28.47 18.34 21.76
CA THR A 366 -27.54 17.36 22.33
C THR A 366 -27.37 17.58 23.83
N ILE A 367 -27.16 18.83 24.26
CA ILE A 367 -27.01 19.17 25.68
C ILE A 367 -28.29 18.87 26.47
N LYS A 368 -29.46 19.23 25.93
CA LYS A 368 -30.76 18.91 26.56
C LYS A 368 -30.95 17.41 26.77
N SER A 369 -30.56 16.59 25.79
CA SER A 369 -30.62 15.13 25.90
C SER A 369 -29.68 14.59 26.98
N VAL A 370 -28.46 15.14 27.10
CA VAL A 370 -27.49 14.73 28.12
C VAL A 370 -28.00 15.10 29.53
N LYS A 371 -28.50 16.33 29.73
CA LYS A 371 -29.10 16.74 31.01
C LYS A 371 -30.30 15.87 31.41
N ALA A 372 -31.13 15.48 30.45
CA ALA A 372 -32.25 14.58 30.71
C ALA A 372 -31.80 13.20 31.22
N VAL A 373 -30.74 12.64 30.63
CA VAL A 373 -30.15 11.35 31.07
C VAL A 373 -29.55 11.48 32.48
N ILE A 374 -28.80 12.54 32.77
CA ILE A 374 -28.22 12.80 34.10
C ILE A 374 -29.34 12.86 35.16
N ARG A 375 -30.37 13.67 34.91
CA ARG A 375 -31.52 13.82 35.82
C ARG A 375 -32.31 12.52 36.02
N GLN A 376 -32.33 11.63 35.04
CA GLN A 376 -32.96 10.32 35.17
C GLN A 376 -32.11 9.36 36.02
N GLN A 377 -30.79 9.44 35.92
CA GLN A 377 -29.86 8.64 36.74
C GLN A 377 -29.72 9.13 38.18
N GLU A 378 -30.02 10.40 38.46
CA GLU A 378 -30.04 10.95 39.83
C GLU A 378 -31.38 10.71 40.55
N LYS A 379 -32.43 10.29 39.82
CA LYS A 379 -33.78 10.04 40.35
C LYS A 379 -34.12 8.57 40.55
N GLY A 380 -33.29 7.66 40.03
CA GLY A 380 -33.36 6.22 40.30
C GLY A 380 -32.17 5.82 41.14
#